data_AF-A0A932R7R8-F1
#
_entry.id   AF-A0A932R7R8-F1
#
_cell.length_a   1.000
_cell.length_b   1.000
_cell.length_c   1.000
_cell.angle_alpha   90.00
_cell.angle_beta   90.00
_cell.angle_gamma   90.00
#
_symmetry.space_group_name_H-M   'P 1'
#
loop_
_entity.id
_entity.type
_entity.pdbx_description
1 polymer ?
#
loop_
_entity_poly.entity_id
_entity_poly.type
_entity_poly.pdbx_seq_one_letter_code
_entity_poly.pdbx_strand_id
1 'polypeptide(L)'
;PIPDINSKNANQRGFAERTAVNTPLQGTAADLIKLAMIRIDEEIGKRGMKSRMTLQVHDELLFDVPKSEVDAMKRLVREQMENAHTLEVPLVVELGIGPNWRDMD
;
A
#
# COMPACT_ATOMS: atom_id res chain seq x y z
N PRO A 1 17.53 4.61 12.84
CA PRO A 1 18.37 5.55 13.64
C PRO A 1 17.97 7.00 13.36
N ILE A 2 17.80 7.83 14.40
CA ILE A 2 17.50 9.26 14.27
C ILE A 2 18.70 10.06 14.77
N PRO A 3 19.60 10.52 13.88
CA PRO A 3 20.72 11.36 14.28
C PRO A 3 20.19 12.68 14.86
N ASP A 4 21.01 13.35 15.67
CA ASP A 4 20.73 14.68 16.23
C ASP A 4 19.57 14.80 17.23
N ILE A 5 18.94 13.70 17.65
CA ILE A 5 17.90 13.71 18.68
C ILE A 5 18.39 14.28 20.02
N ASN A 6 19.69 14.15 20.30
CA ASN A 6 20.35 14.72 21.47
C ASN A 6 21.15 15.99 21.15
N SER A 7 20.95 16.60 19.96
CA SER A 7 21.70 17.80 19.57
C SER A 7 21.39 18.96 20.52
N LYS A 8 22.44 19.71 20.88
CA LYS A 8 22.29 20.96 21.62
C LYS A 8 21.66 22.06 20.77
N ASN A 9 21.76 21.96 19.44
CA ASN A 9 21.11 22.89 18.52
C ASN A 9 19.59 22.59 18.48
N ALA A 10 18.78 23.54 18.95
CA ALA A 10 17.34 23.39 19.05
C ALA A 10 16.66 23.12 17.69
N ASN A 11 17.16 23.69 16.59
CA ASN A 11 16.57 23.48 15.26
C ASN A 11 16.83 22.06 14.75
N GLN A 12 18.05 21.55 14.94
CA GLN A 12 18.40 20.18 14.57
C GLN A 12 17.63 19.16 15.41
N ARG A 13 17.58 19.37 16.73
CA ARG A 13 16.82 18.51 17.63
C ARG A 13 15.33 18.50 17.29
N GLY A 14 14.73 19.66 17.03
CA GLY A 14 13.33 19.75 16.64
C GLY A 14 13.02 19.06 15.31
N PHE A 15 13.97 19.07 14.35
CA PHE A 15 13.83 18.29 13.12
C PHE A 15 13.92 16.78 13.39
N ALA A 16 14.87 16.35 14.23
CA ALA A 16 15.02 14.96 14.65
C ALA A 16 13.76 14.45 15.37
N GLU A 17 13.17 15.23 16.27
CA GLU A 17 11.92 14.91 16.96
C GLU A 17 10.75 14.71 15.97
N ARG A 18 10.54 15.63 15.03
CA ARG A 18 9.52 15.47 13.98
C ARG A 18 9.75 14.23 13.12
N THR A 19 11.01 13.95 12.78
CA THR A 19 11.39 12.76 12.02
C THR A 19 11.09 11.50 12.81
N ALA A 20 11.41 11.47 14.10
CA ALA A 20 11.16 10.33 14.98
C ALA A 20 9.67 10.01 15.12
N VAL A 21 8.80 11.03 15.15
CA VAL A 21 7.34 10.85 15.21
C VAL A 21 6.78 10.38 13.86
N ASN A 22 7.22 10.95 12.74
CA ASN A 22 6.67 10.64 11.43
C ASN A 22 7.18 9.32 10.85
N THR A 23 8.41 8.91 11.19
CA THR A 23 9.06 7.71 10.63
C THR A 23 8.26 6.44 10.91
N PRO A 24 7.79 6.15 12.14
CA PRO A 24 6.95 4.98 12.40
C PRO A 24 5.66 5.00 11.59
N LEU A 25 5.01 6.15 11.46
CA LEU A 25 3.75 6.27 10.72
C LEU A 25 3.93 5.98 9.22
N GLN A 26 4.90 6.64 8.58
CA GLN A 26 5.17 6.45 7.15
C GLN A 26 5.81 5.09 6.86
N GLY A 27 6.70 4.63 7.73
CA GLY A 27 7.36 3.35 7.60
C GLY A 27 6.37 2.19 7.68
N THR A 28 5.50 2.19 8.71
CA THR A 28 4.49 1.13 8.86
C THR A 28 3.46 1.14 7.74
N ALA A 29 3.04 2.30 7.25
CA ALA A 29 2.20 2.39 6.05
C ALA A 29 2.90 1.79 4.81
N ALA A 30 4.19 2.08 4.63
CA ALA A 30 4.99 1.50 3.55
C ALA A 30 5.20 -0.02 3.71
N ASP A 31 5.25 -0.54 4.94
CA ASP A 31 5.33 -1.97 5.20
C ASP A 31 4.00 -2.68 4.89
N LEU A 32 2.87 -2.09 5.29
CA LEU A 32 1.53 -2.63 5.00
C LEU A 32 1.27 -2.75 3.50
N ILE A 33 1.55 -1.71 2.72
CA ILE A 33 1.31 -1.74 1.28
C ILE A 33 2.22 -2.78 0.61
N LYS A 34 3.48 -2.90 1.01
CA LYS A 34 4.40 -3.91 0.45
C LYS A 34 3.97 -5.34 0.79
N LEU A 35 3.47 -5.58 2.00
CA LEU A 35 2.89 -6.87 2.38
C LEU A 35 1.69 -7.22 1.50
N ALA A 36 0.78 -6.26 1.29
CA ALA A 36 -0.36 -6.44 0.40
C ALA A 36 0.11 -6.74 -1.04
N MET A 37 1.10 -5.99 -1.54
CA MET A 37 1.63 -6.17 -2.89
C MET A 37 2.16 -7.59 -3.12
N ILE A 38 2.99 -8.09 -2.19
CA ILE A 38 3.57 -9.44 -2.27
C ILE A 38 2.46 -10.50 -2.28
N ARG A 39 1.48 -10.39 -1.38
CA ARG A 39 0.38 -11.37 -1.29
C ARG A 39 -0.52 -11.37 -2.52
N ILE A 40 -0.81 -10.19 -3.07
CA ILE A 40 -1.59 -10.06 -4.30
C ILE A 40 -0.86 -10.74 -5.46
N ASP A 41 0.44 -10.48 -5.63
CA ASP A 41 1.26 -11.07 -6.69
C ASP A 41 1.32 -12.60 -6.57
N GLU A 42 1.52 -13.12 -5.36
CA GLU A 42 1.49 -14.55 -5.09
C GLU A 42 0.14 -15.19 -5.47
N GLU A 43 -0.99 -14.56 -5.12
CA GLU A 43 -2.32 -15.08 -5.43
C GLU A 43 -2.65 -15.02 -6.92
N ILE A 44 -2.22 -13.96 -7.63
CA ILE A 44 -2.32 -13.88 -9.09
C ILE A 44 -1.57 -15.06 -9.72
N GLY A 45 -0.34 -15.31 -9.27
CA GLY A 45 0.49 -16.42 -9.76
C GLY A 45 -0.13 -17.80 -9.47
N LYS A 46 -0.58 -18.06 -8.23
CA LYS A 46 -1.21 -19.32 -7.84
C LYS A 46 -2.48 -19.63 -8.65
N ARG A 47 -3.24 -18.60 -8.99
CA ARG A 47 -4.50 -18.72 -9.76
C ARG A 47 -4.27 -18.73 -11.28
N GLY A 48 -3.03 -18.55 -11.74
CA GLY A 48 -2.69 -18.49 -13.17
C GLY A 48 -3.37 -17.34 -13.90
N MET A 49 -3.65 -16.24 -13.19
CA MET A 49 -4.33 -15.08 -13.74
C MET A 49 -3.42 -14.32 -14.70
N LYS A 50 -4.01 -13.65 -15.70
CA LYS A 50 -3.29 -12.79 -16.64
C LYS A 50 -3.20 -11.34 -16.17
N SER A 51 -3.97 -10.98 -15.14
CA SER A 51 -3.91 -9.68 -14.47
C SER A 51 -2.52 -9.37 -13.95
N ARG A 52 -2.14 -8.09 -13.95
CA ARG A 52 -0.81 -7.65 -13.51
C ARG A 52 -0.90 -6.35 -12.73
N MET A 53 -0.15 -6.25 -11.64
CA MET A 53 0.09 -4.98 -10.96
C MET A 53 1.05 -4.12 -11.79
N THR A 54 0.63 -2.93 -12.18
CA THR A 54 1.35 -2.09 -13.13
C THR A 54 2.06 -0.93 -12.45
N LEU A 55 1.43 -0.30 -11.45
CA LEU A 55 2.01 0.82 -10.70
C LEU A 55 1.62 0.76 -9.23
N GLN A 56 2.47 1.34 -8.40
CA GLN A 56 2.16 1.72 -7.03
C GLN A 56 2.47 3.20 -6.85
N VAL A 57 1.51 3.96 -6.30
CA VAL A 57 1.68 5.38 -5.97
C VAL A 57 1.15 5.60 -4.57
N HIS A 58 2.07 5.82 -3.63
CA HIS A 58 1.75 5.96 -2.20
C HIS A 58 0.94 4.77 -1.65
N ASP A 59 -0.36 4.94 -1.42
CA ASP A 59 -1.29 3.95 -0.92
C ASP A 59 -2.15 3.28 -2.02
N GLU A 60 -1.98 3.69 -3.27
CA GLU A 60 -2.73 3.20 -4.42
C GLU A 60 -1.95 2.13 -5.20
N LEU A 61 -2.65 1.07 -5.60
CA LEU A 61 -2.15 0.02 -6.49
C LEU A 61 -2.98 -0.01 -7.78
N LEU A 62 -2.31 0.14 -8.92
CA LEU A 62 -2.92 0.11 -10.23
C LEU A 62 -2.70 -1.25 -10.90
N PHE A 63 -3.75 -1.80 -11.51
CA PHE A 63 -3.72 -3.11 -12.16
C PHE A 63 -4.21 -3.05 -13.60
N ASP A 64 -3.50 -3.74 -14.50
CA ASP A 64 -4.02 -4.12 -15.81
C ASP A 64 -4.76 -5.45 -15.67
N VAL A 65 -6.06 -5.44 -15.93
CA VAL A 65 -6.95 -6.59 -15.67
C VAL A 65 -7.73 -6.97 -16.94
N PRO A 66 -7.62 -8.20 -17.44
CA PRO A 66 -8.51 -8.68 -18.50
C PRO A 66 -9.97 -8.60 -18.05
N LYS A 67 -10.88 -8.22 -18.96
CA LYS A 67 -12.32 -8.08 -18.63
C LYS A 67 -12.93 -9.31 -17.96
N SER A 68 -12.48 -10.51 -18.32
CA SER A 68 -12.94 -11.77 -17.74
C SER A 68 -12.47 -12.01 -16.30
N GLU A 69 -11.46 -11.28 -15.82
CA GLU A 69 -10.85 -11.45 -14.49
C GLU A 69 -11.25 -10.34 -13.50
N VAL A 70 -11.97 -9.31 -13.95
CA VAL A 70 -12.30 -8.11 -13.15
C VAL A 70 -12.90 -8.48 -11.80
N ASP A 71 -13.97 -9.28 -11.77
CA ASP A 71 -14.64 -9.62 -10.51
C ASP A 71 -13.76 -10.46 -9.58
N ALA A 72 -12.92 -11.32 -10.15
CA ALA A 72 -11.98 -12.13 -9.37
C ALA A 72 -10.87 -11.25 -8.77
N MET A 73 -10.33 -10.32 -9.56
CA MET A 73 -9.33 -9.35 -9.11
C MET A 73 -9.88 -8.41 -8.04
N LYS A 74 -11.10 -7.89 -8.18
CA LYS A 74 -11.71 -7.03 -7.15
C LYS A 74 -11.75 -7.71 -5.79
N ARG A 75 -12.20 -8.97 -5.75
CA ARG A 75 -12.26 -9.75 -4.50
C ARG A 75 -10.87 -10.01 -3.93
N LEU A 76 -9.94 -10.46 -4.78
CA LEU A 76 -8.57 -10.77 -4.39
C LEU A 76 -7.86 -9.54 -3.83
N VAL A 77 -7.89 -8.41 -4.54
CA VAL A 77 -7.22 -7.17 -4.12
C VAL A 77 -7.80 -6.66 -2.81
N ARG A 78 -9.13 -6.58 -2.69
CA ARG A 78 -9.79 -6.18 -1.44
C ARG A 78 -9.37 -7.08 -0.28
N GLU A 79 -9.48 -8.38 -0.45
CA GLU A 79 -9.14 -9.36 0.59
C GLU A 79 -7.68 -9.22 1.04
N GLN A 80 -6.73 -9.16 0.10
CA GLN A 80 -5.31 -9.12 0.44
C GLN A 80 -4.87 -7.78 1.03
N MET A 81 -5.47 -6.66 0.60
CA MET A 81 -5.18 -5.34 1.14
C MET A 81 -5.83 -5.10 2.51
N GLU A 82 -7.12 -5.41 2.68
CA GLU A 82 -7.84 -5.22 3.96
C GLU A 82 -7.28 -6.13 5.06
N ASN A 83 -6.71 -7.29 4.68
CA ASN A 83 -6.11 -8.26 5.62
C ASN A 83 -4.57 -8.28 5.59
N ALA A 84 -3.92 -7.23 5.08
CA ALA A 84 -2.45 -7.17 5.00
C ALA A 84 -1.78 -7.38 6.37
N HIS A 85 -2.38 -6.84 7.44
CA HIS A 85 -1.98 -7.07 8.82
C HIS A 85 -3.17 -6.90 9.77
N THR A 86 -3.15 -7.59 10.90
CA THR A 86 -4.17 -7.41 11.95
C THR A 86 -3.89 -6.12 12.72
N LEU A 87 -4.81 -5.17 12.66
CA LEU A 87 -4.75 -3.90 13.36
C LEU A 87 -5.95 -3.75 14.31
N GLU A 88 -5.85 -2.86 15.29
CA GLU A 88 -6.96 -2.54 16.20
C GLU A 88 -8.14 -1.88 15.47
N VAL A 89 -7.87 -1.23 14.34
CA VAL A 89 -8.86 -0.64 13.44
C VAL A 89 -8.78 -1.30 12.07
N PRO A 90 -9.91 -1.57 11.39
CA PRO A 90 -9.90 -2.24 10.10
C PRO A 90 -9.29 -1.34 9.01
N LEU A 91 -8.51 -1.95 8.11
CA LEU A 91 -8.13 -1.32 6.85
C LEU A 91 -9.31 -1.42 5.89
N VAL A 92 -9.64 -0.31 5.23
CA VAL A 92 -10.72 -0.23 4.24
C VAL A 92 -10.13 0.07 2.89
N VAL A 93 -10.55 -0.68 1.87
CA VAL A 93 -10.06 -0.52 0.51
C VAL A 93 -11.18 -0.07 -0.40
N GLU A 94 -10.94 1.04 -1.07
CA GLU A 94 -11.76 1.52 -2.18
C GLU A 94 -11.23 0.95 -3.49
N LEU A 95 -12.13 0.58 -4.38
CA LEU A 95 -11.79 -0.04 -5.66
C LEU A 95 -12.42 0.75 -6.79
N GLY A 96 -11.58 1.27 -7.67
CA GLY A 96 -12.00 1.89 -8.91
C GLY A 96 -11.82 0.99 -10.13
N ILE A 97 -12.68 1.13 -11.14
CA ILE A 97 -12.49 0.45 -12.45
C ILE A 97 -12.74 1.45 -13.56
N GLY A 98 -11.82 1.49 -14.54
CA GLY A 98 -11.96 2.35 -15.70
C GLY A 98 -11.20 1.82 -16.91
N PRO A 99 -11.50 2.35 -18.11
CA PRO A 99 -10.74 2.05 -19.32
C PRO A 99 -9.33 2.66 -19.30
N ASN A 100 -9.10 3.64 -18.42
CA ASN A 100 -7.81 4.25 -18.14
C ASN A 100 -7.84 4.83 -16.71
N TRP A 101 -6.68 5.24 -16.20
CA TRP A 101 -6.55 5.73 -14.82
C TRP A 101 -7.31 7.04 -14.54
N ARG A 102 -7.48 7.90 -15.54
CA ARG A 102 -8.21 9.17 -15.38
C ARG A 102 -9.72 8.95 -15.23
N ASP A 103 -10.25 7.94 -15.92
CA ASP A 103 -11.68 7.68 -16.04
C ASP A 103 -12.10 6.45 -15.20
N MET A 104 -11.48 6.25 -14.03
CA MET A 104 -11.88 5.20 -13.07
C MET A 104 -13.08 5.68 -12.24
N ASP A 105 -14.12 4.83 -12.18
CA ASP A 105 -15.29 4.98 -11.29
C ASP A 105 -15.06 4.26 -9.96
#